data_AF-A0A5M9X118-F1
#
_entry.id   AF-A0A5M9X118-F1
#
_cell.length_a   1.000
_cell.length_b   1.000
_cell.length_c   1.000
_cell.angle_alpha   90.00
_cell.angle_beta   90.00
_cell.angle_gamma   90.00
#
_symmetry.space_group_name_H-M   'P 1'
#
loop_
_entity.id
_entity.type
_entity.pdbx_description
1 polymer ?
#
loop_
_entity_poly.entity_id
_entity_poly.type
_entity_poly.pdbx_seq_one_letter_code
_entity_poly.pdbx_strand_id
1 'polypeptide(L)'
;MDEHMKRRLDKQRQLFKQLGVQLDALSIHEKQFNYKLRGYDPDEVDAYLDLVIKDYERFYANIADLMDKWQEQQLTIRDLKNSVKPVDDPNKIDRKQLDDIVKQLEYTVRQLKVRARPEKDLFTE
;
A
#
# COMPACT_ATOMS: atom_id res chain seq x y z
N MET A 1 22.59 -13.06 27.30
CA MET A 1 21.83 -12.13 26.45
C MET A 1 21.14 -12.95 25.37
N ASP A 2 19.82 -13.12 25.47
CA ASP A 2 19.06 -13.98 24.56
C ASP A 2 19.06 -13.44 23.13
N GLU A 3 19.16 -14.34 22.15
CA GLU A 3 19.20 -14.00 20.71
C GLU A 3 17.97 -13.19 20.27
N HIS A 4 16.81 -13.48 20.88
CA HIS A 4 15.58 -12.73 20.68
C HIS A 4 15.67 -11.27 21.13
N MET A 5 16.33 -11.00 22.26
CA MET A 5 16.51 -9.66 22.77
C MET A 5 17.41 -8.83 21.85
N LYS A 6 18.46 -9.47 21.31
CA LYS A 6 19.36 -8.86 20.33
C LYS A 6 18.64 -8.48 19.04
N ARG A 7 17.81 -9.38 18.48
CA ARG A 7 17.01 -9.09 17.28
C ARG A 7 16.01 -7.95 17.47
N ARG A 8 15.40 -7.84 18.66
CA ARG A 8 14.49 -6.72 18.99
C ARG A 8 15.25 -5.40 19.05
N LEU A 9 16.43 -5.39 19.67
CA LEU A 9 17.29 -4.22 19.76
C LEU A 9 17.80 -3.77 18.37
N ASP A 10 18.16 -4.72 17.50
CA ASP A 10 18.60 -4.41 16.14
C ASP A 10 17.46 -3.82 15.30
N LYS A 11 16.25 -4.38 15.39
CA LYS A 11 15.05 -3.78 14.78
C LYS A 11 14.81 -2.37 15.32
N GLN A 12 14.91 -2.18 16.64
CA GLN A 12 14.74 -0.88 17.27
C GLN A 12 15.73 0.15 16.74
N ARG A 13 17.02 -0.21 16.64
CA ARG A 13 18.06 0.65 16.08
C ARG A 13 17.82 0.98 14.60
N GLN A 14 17.39 0.00 13.81
CA GLN A 14 17.08 0.21 12.40
C GLN A 14 15.89 1.16 12.21
N LEU A 15 14.84 1.02 13.03
CA LEU A 15 13.69 1.92 13.03
C LEU A 15 14.09 3.35 13.41
N PHE A 16 14.91 3.52 14.45
CA PHE A 16 15.40 4.84 14.87
C PHE A 16 16.21 5.53 13.77
N LYS A 17 17.06 4.78 13.05
CA LYS A 17 17.81 5.33 11.91
C LYS A 17 16.89 5.82 10.79
N GLN A 18 15.80 5.11 10.51
CA GLN A 18 14.83 5.52 9.49
C GLN A 18 13.99 6.73 9.92
N LEU A 19 13.66 6.83 11.21
CA LEU A 19 12.88 7.93 11.79
C LEU A 19 13.73 9.16 12.16
N GLY A 20 15.05 9.09 12.01
CA GLY A 20 15.96 10.18 12.36
C GLY A 20 16.13 10.41 13.87
N VAL A 21 15.77 9.41 14.69
CA VAL A 21 15.90 9.49 16.16
C VAL A 21 17.33 9.16 16.56
N GLN A 22 17.95 10.04 17.33
CA GLN A 22 19.38 9.97 17.66
C GLN A 22 19.68 9.31 19.01
N LEU A 23 18.68 9.14 19.87
CA LEU A 23 18.84 8.62 21.24
C LEU A 23 17.97 7.37 21.44
N ASP A 24 18.55 6.33 22.01
CA ASP A 24 17.83 5.16 22.52
C ASP A 24 17.84 5.15 24.07
N ALA A 25 16.89 4.43 24.66
CA ALA A 25 16.76 4.33 26.12
C ALA A 25 18.07 3.89 26.79
N LEU A 26 18.82 2.98 26.14
CA LEU A 26 20.11 2.49 26.61
C LEU A 26 21.18 3.59 26.59
N SER A 27 21.31 4.36 25.51
CA SER A 27 22.28 5.45 25.41
C SER A 27 21.98 6.58 26.39
N ILE A 28 20.70 6.80 26.74
CA ILE A 28 20.33 7.76 27.78
C ILE A 28 20.75 7.23 29.16
N HIS A 29 20.51 5.94 29.44
CA HIS A 29 20.91 5.31 30.70
C HIS A 29 22.44 5.25 30.89
N GLU A 30 23.19 4.98 29.83
CA GLU A 30 24.66 4.91 29.87
C GLU A 30 25.33 6.29 29.79
N LYS A 31 24.57 7.38 29.64
CA LYS A 31 25.11 8.72 29.45
C LYS A 31 25.72 9.24 30.75
N GLN A 32 27.04 9.45 30.74
CA GLN A 32 27.73 10.19 31.80
C GLN A 32 27.95 11.65 31.43
N PHE A 33 27.68 12.54 32.37
CA PHE A 33 27.91 13.98 32.25
C PHE A 33 29.18 14.39 32.99
N ASN A 34 29.92 15.33 32.40
CA ASN A 34 31.10 15.89 33.05
C ASN A 34 30.68 16.81 34.20
N TYR A 35 31.25 16.61 35.38
CA TYR A 35 31.02 17.49 36.53
C TYR A 35 31.64 18.88 36.27
N LYS A 36 30.89 19.93 36.59
CA LYS A 36 31.34 21.33 36.55
C LYS A 36 31.03 22.00 37.88
N LEU A 37 31.85 22.99 38.25
CA LEU A 37 31.77 23.72 39.52
C LEU A 37 30.42 24.44 39.74
N ARG A 38 29.64 24.63 38.67
CA ARG A 38 28.26 25.08 38.69
C ARG A 38 27.49 24.20 37.69
N GLY A 39 26.41 23.57 38.15
CA GLY A 39 25.62 22.64 37.36
C GLY A 39 24.32 22.27 38.07
N TYR A 40 23.51 21.46 37.41
CA TYR A 40 22.34 20.84 38.02
C TYR A 40 22.76 19.75 39.01
N ASP A 41 21.89 19.47 39.99
CA ASP A 41 22.08 18.36 40.91
C ASP A 41 22.04 17.04 40.12
N PRO A 42 23.10 16.20 40.20
CA PRO A 42 23.11 14.90 39.55
C PRO A 42 21.89 14.03 39.88
N ASP A 43 21.41 14.06 41.13
CA ASP A 43 20.30 13.21 41.55
C ASP A 43 18.97 13.68 40.93
N GLU A 44 18.75 14.99 40.78
CA GLU A 44 17.58 15.54 40.07
C GLU A 44 17.63 15.22 38.58
N VAL A 45 18.82 15.31 37.97
CA VAL A 45 19.01 14.98 36.56
C VAL A 45 18.75 13.49 36.33
N ASP A 46 19.28 12.60 37.17
CA ASP A 46 19.07 11.16 37.05
C ASP A 46 17.59 10.79 37.22
N ALA A 47 16.90 11.35 38.22
CA ALA A 47 15.47 11.15 38.41
C ALA A 47 14.64 11.63 37.20
N TYR A 48 15.05 12.72 36.55
CA TYR A 48 14.41 13.19 35.33
C TYR A 48 14.72 12.28 34.12
N LEU A 49 15.97 11.82 33.98
CA LEU A 49 16.37 10.92 32.90
C LEU A 49 15.67 9.56 33.01
N ASP A 50 15.39 9.07 34.21
CA ASP A 50 14.57 7.87 34.43
C ASP A 50 13.15 8.01 33.87
N LEU A 51 12.54 9.21 33.96
CA LEU A 51 11.24 9.48 33.35
C LEU A 51 11.35 9.52 31.82
N VAL A 52 12.37 10.17 31.29
CA VAL A 52 12.62 10.23 29.85
C VAL A 52 12.84 8.82 29.28
N ILE A 53 13.61 7.97 29.97
CA ILE A 53 13.83 6.57 29.57
C ILE A 53 12.50 5.82 29.46
N LYS A 54 11.63 5.92 30.48
CA LYS A 54 10.29 5.28 30.47
C LYS A 54 9.44 5.75 29.31
N ASP A 55 9.47 7.04 28.99
CA ASP A 55 8.71 7.58 27.87
C ASP A 55 9.27 7.09 26.52
N TYR A 56 10.59 7.01 26.37
CA TYR A 56 11.21 6.43 25.18
C TYR A 56 10.85 4.95 24.97
N GLU A 57 10.74 4.16 26.05
CA GLU A 57 10.24 2.79 25.97
C GLU A 57 8.77 2.73 25.54
N ARG A 58 7.93 3.62 26.08
CA ARG A 58 6.52 3.73 25.67
C ARG A 58 6.38 4.17 24.22
N PHE A 59 7.16 5.13 23.76
CA PHE A 59 7.16 5.54 22.36
C PHE A 59 7.56 4.38 21.45
N TYR A 60 8.56 3.58 21.87
CA TYR A 60 8.95 2.40 21.11
C TYR A 60 7.79 1.39 20.97
N ALA A 61 7.10 1.08 22.07
CA ALA A 61 5.96 0.18 22.04
C ALA A 61 4.84 0.68 21.12
N ASN A 62 4.53 1.98 21.18
CA ASN A 62 3.50 2.59 20.33
C ASN A 62 3.89 2.61 18.85
N ILE A 63 5.14 2.95 18.53
CA ILE A 63 5.62 2.97 17.14
C ILE A 63 5.60 1.56 16.55
N ALA A 64 6.04 0.56 17.32
CA ALA A 64 6.00 -0.84 16.89
C ALA A 64 4.57 -1.30 16.60
N ASP A 65 3.63 -1.06 17.53
CA ASP A 65 2.21 -1.41 17.35
C ASP A 65 1.60 -0.69 16.13
N LEU A 66 1.93 0.60 15.93
CA LEU A 66 1.45 1.35 14.78
C LEU A 66 2.01 0.81 13.45
N MET A 67 3.28 0.41 13.43
CA MET A 67 3.90 -0.18 12.24
C MET A 67 3.31 -1.56 11.91
N ASP A 68 3.07 -2.39 12.93
CA ASP A 68 2.43 -3.70 12.74
C ASP A 68 1.02 -3.53 12.16
N LYS A 69 0.21 -2.61 12.71
CA LYS A 69 -1.11 -2.24 12.17
C LYS A 69 -1.03 -1.69 10.75
N TRP A 70 -0.05 -0.83 10.47
CA TRP A 70 0.14 -0.29 9.12
C TRP A 70 0.47 -1.40 8.12
N GLN A 71 1.33 -2.34 8.51
CA GLN A 71 1.71 -3.47 7.67
C GLN A 71 0.52 -4.40 7.40
N GLU A 72 -0.31 -4.69 8.41
CA GLU A 72 -1.55 -5.45 8.27
C GLU A 72 -2.55 -4.77 7.32
N GLN A 73 -2.73 -3.45 7.45
CA GLN A 73 -3.57 -2.67 6.54
C GLN A 73 -3.06 -2.70 5.10
N GLN A 74 -1.74 -2.59 4.89
CA GLN A 74 -1.15 -2.67 3.54
C GLN A 74 -1.38 -4.05 2.91
N LEU A 75 -1.27 -5.13 3.68
CA LEU A 75 -1.59 -6.48 3.21
C LEU A 75 -3.06 -6.59 2.81
N THR A 76 -3.97 -6.10 3.66
CA THR A 76 -5.41 -6.08 3.38
C THR A 76 -5.73 -5.31 2.10
N ILE A 77 -5.15 -4.11 1.92
CA ILE A 77 -5.31 -3.31 0.70
C ILE A 77 -4.78 -4.06 -0.52
N ARG A 78 -3.62 -4.71 -0.40
CA ARG A 78 -3.03 -5.51 -1.48
C ARG A 78 -3.94 -6.67 -1.88
N ASP A 79 -4.49 -7.39 -0.90
CA ASP A 79 -5.37 -8.54 -1.13
C ASP A 79 -6.69 -8.10 -1.76
N LEU A 80 -7.28 -6.99 -1.29
CA LEU A 80 -8.45 -6.37 -1.91
C LEU A 80 -8.16 -5.94 -3.36
N LYS A 81 -7.01 -5.30 -3.61
CA LYS A 81 -6.61 -4.90 -4.97
C LYS A 81 -6.39 -6.09 -5.91
N ASN A 82 -5.90 -7.22 -5.39
CA ASN A 82 -5.71 -8.44 -6.18
C ASN A 82 -7.02 -9.20 -6.41
N SER A 83 -7.96 -9.13 -5.48
CA SER A 83 -9.29 -9.77 -5.59
C SER A 83 -10.27 -8.94 -6.42
N VAL A 84 -10.09 -7.61 -6.50
CA VAL A 84 -10.62 -6.79 -7.60
C VAL A 84 -9.78 -7.08 -8.84
N LYS A 85 -10.01 -8.23 -9.48
CA LYS A 85 -9.70 -8.38 -10.90
C LYS A 85 -10.35 -7.19 -11.62
N PRO A 86 -9.70 -6.54 -12.60
CA PRO A 86 -10.43 -5.60 -13.45
C PRO A 86 -11.62 -6.39 -13.98
N VAL A 87 -12.82 -6.00 -13.57
CA VAL A 87 -14.04 -6.49 -14.20
C VAL A 87 -13.83 -6.09 -15.66
N ASP A 88 -13.59 -7.07 -16.53
CA ASP A 88 -13.67 -6.86 -17.97
C ASP A 88 -14.99 -6.12 -18.16
N ASP A 89 -14.88 -4.85 -18.56
CA ASP A 89 -16.01 -3.95 -18.70
C ASP A 89 -17.15 -4.71 -19.38
N PRO A 90 -18.33 -4.87 -18.75
CA PRO A 90 -19.42 -5.64 -19.34
C PRO A 90 -19.88 -5.04 -20.68
N ASN A 91 -19.43 -3.83 -21.04
CA ASN A 91 -19.62 -3.19 -22.34
C ASN A 91 -18.42 -3.30 -23.28
N LYS A 92 -17.38 -4.08 -22.96
CA LYS A 92 -16.27 -4.35 -23.88
C LYS A 92 -16.72 -5.35 -24.94
N ILE A 93 -17.50 -4.84 -25.90
CA ILE A 93 -17.88 -5.59 -27.10
C ILE A 93 -16.60 -5.96 -27.83
N ASP A 94 -16.36 -7.27 -27.94
CA ASP A 94 -15.17 -7.80 -28.60
C ASP A 94 -15.19 -7.37 -30.07
N ARG A 95 -14.19 -6.59 -30.49
CA ARG A 95 -14.15 -5.96 -31.83
C ARG A 95 -14.34 -6.98 -32.96
N LYS A 96 -13.82 -8.20 -32.76
CA LYS A 96 -13.98 -9.31 -33.70
C LYS A 96 -15.42 -9.80 -33.81
N GLN A 97 -16.12 -9.92 -32.68
CA GLN A 97 -17.54 -10.31 -32.67
C GLN A 97 -18.40 -9.24 -33.36
N LEU A 98 -18.09 -7.96 -33.17
CA LEU A 98 -18.78 -6.88 -33.86
C LEU A 98 -18.57 -6.95 -35.39
N ASP A 99 -17.33 -7.15 -35.84
CA ASP A 99 -17.00 -7.29 -37.27
C ASP A 99 -17.73 -8.48 -37.91
N ASP A 100 -17.83 -9.60 -37.20
CA ASP A 100 -18.52 -10.79 -37.69
C ASP A 100 -20.04 -10.58 -37.80
N ILE A 101 -20.64 -9.92 -36.79
CA ILE A 101 -22.06 -9.53 -36.83
C ILE A 101 -22.32 -8.57 -38.00
N VAL A 102 -21.46 -7.57 -38.21
CA VAL A 102 -21.57 -6.63 -39.33
C VAL A 102 -21.49 -7.35 -40.67
N LYS A 103 -20.53 -8.27 -40.86
CA LYS A 103 -20.43 -9.07 -42.09
C LYS A 103 -21.67 -9.91 -42.34
N GLN A 104 -22.23 -10.52 -41.29
CA GLN A 104 -23.44 -11.33 -41.42
C GLN A 104 -24.66 -10.48 -41.77
N LEU A 105 -24.80 -9.28 -41.19
CA LEU A 105 -25.84 -8.32 -41.53
C LEU A 105 -25.68 -7.84 -42.98
N GLU A 106 -24.48 -7.49 -43.40
CA GLU A 106 -24.21 -7.11 -44.79
C GLU A 106 -24.58 -8.21 -45.78
N TYR A 107 -24.25 -9.46 -45.47
CA TYR A 107 -24.65 -10.60 -46.29
C TYR A 107 -26.17 -10.73 -46.37
N THR A 108 -26.85 -10.64 -45.22
CA THR A 108 -28.31 -10.74 -45.14
C THR A 108 -28.99 -9.62 -45.93
N VAL A 109 -28.52 -8.38 -45.77
CA VAL A 109 -29.02 -7.22 -46.53
C VAL A 109 -28.80 -7.40 -48.04
N ARG A 110 -27.65 -7.94 -48.46
CA ARG A 110 -27.39 -8.23 -49.88
C ARG A 110 -28.37 -9.28 -50.42
N GLN A 111 -28.60 -10.37 -49.69
CA GLN A 111 -29.57 -11.40 -50.09
C GLN A 111 -30.99 -10.84 -50.21
N LEU A 112 -31.41 -10.04 -49.21
CA LEU A 112 -32.71 -9.37 -49.24
C LEU A 112 -32.82 -8.38 -50.40
N LYS A 113 -31.76 -7.61 -50.69
CA LYS A 113 -31.73 -6.67 -51.82
C LYS A 113 -31.80 -7.36 -53.18
N VAL A 114 -31.21 -8.55 -53.32
CA VAL A 114 -31.33 -9.37 -54.54
C VAL A 114 -32.76 -9.89 -54.69
N ARG A 115 -33.36 -10.40 -53.61
CA ARG A 115 -34.73 -10.93 -53.61
C ARG A 115 -35.80 -9.85 -53.76
N ALA A 116 -35.51 -8.64 -53.29
CA ALA A 116 -36.40 -7.47 -53.37
C ALA A 116 -36.15 -6.62 -54.61
N ARG A 117 -35.36 -7.07 -55.61
CA ARG A 117 -35.37 -6.43 -56.93
C ARG A 117 -36.69 -6.80 -57.61
N PRO A 118 -37.67 -5.87 -57.77
CA PRO A 118 -38.76 -6.12 -58.69
C PRO A 118 -38.15 -6.27 -60.08
N GLU A 119 -38.65 -7.23 -60.87
CA GLU A 119 -38.42 -7.28 -62.31
C GLU A 119 -38.74 -5.90 -62.90
N LYS A 120 -37.70 -5.12 -63.17
CA LYS A 120 -37.78 -4.03 -64.14
C LYS A 120 -37.71 -4.70 -65.49
N ASP A 121 -38.85 -5.24 -65.92
CA ASP A 121 -39.20 -5.46 -67.33
C ASP A 121 -40.66 -5.88 -67.37
N LEU A 122 -41.58 -4.90 -67.34
CA LEU A 122 -42.88 -5.05 -67.98
C LEU A 122 -43.50 -3.68 -68.18
N PHE A 123 -43.87 -3.43 -69.45
CA PHE A 123 -44.56 -2.27 -70.04
C PHE A 123 -43.65 -1.06 -70.31
N THR A 124 -43.55 -0.43 -71.49
CA THR A 124 -44.15 -0.43 -72.86
C THR A 124 -43.43 0.78 -73.52
N GLU A 125 -43.12 0.92 -74.80
CA GLU A 125 -43.80 0.69 -76.08
C GLU A 125 -42.74 0.75 -77.20
#